data_AF-A0A7C2U7E8-F1
#
_entry.id   AF-A0A7C2U7E8-F1
#
_cell.length_a   1.000
_cell.length_b   1.000
_cell.length_c   1.000
_cell.angle_alpha   90.00
_cell.angle_beta   90.00
_cell.angle_gamma   90.00
#
_symmetry.space_group_name_H-M   'P 1'
#
loop_
_entity.id
_entity.type
_entity.pdbx_description
1 polymer ?
#
loop_
_entity_poly.entity_id
_entity_poly.type
_entity_poly.pdbx_seq_one_letter_code
_entity_poly.pdbx_strand_id
1 'polypeptide(L)'
;MPAPRERGYCPLCHGYDPSRPTGFPQIDPVAHNPLKACITCHKPHQPEPPHVPQECSACHGEIARMKAFSHHALLDCTRCHATPVRHKVTPRVVRPDKPRTREFCGGCHASDARGPKEIPRVDMETHGGRYLCWQCHYPHYPEGK
;
A
#
# COMPACT_ATOMS: atom_id res chain seq x y z
N MET A 1 28.16 -5.68 17.17
CA MET A 1 28.03 -4.41 17.93
C MET A 1 26.63 -4.34 18.53
N PRO A 2 26.45 -3.88 19.77
CA PRO A 2 25.12 -3.73 20.36
C PRO A 2 24.29 -2.71 19.56
N ALA A 3 22.98 -2.94 19.47
CA ALA A 3 22.07 -1.95 18.89
C ALA A 3 22.08 -0.66 19.73
N PRO A 4 22.10 0.54 19.11
CA PRO A 4 21.95 1.79 19.83
C PRO A 4 20.66 1.76 20.66
N ARG A 5 20.79 2.01 21.96
CA ARG A 5 19.64 1.99 22.90
C ARG A 5 18.90 3.32 22.95
N GLU A 6 19.56 4.37 22.50
CA GLU A 6 19.03 5.73 22.49
C GLU A 6 18.26 6.00 21.19
N ARG A 7 17.21 6.83 21.31
CA ARG A 7 16.32 7.17 20.20
C ARG A 7 17.02 7.87 19.05
N GLY A 8 18.08 8.64 19.31
CA GLY A 8 18.69 9.56 18.33
C GLY A 8 19.31 8.88 17.11
N TYR A 9 19.72 7.62 17.21
CA TYR A 9 20.40 6.93 16.11
C TYR A 9 19.46 6.37 15.05
N CYS A 10 18.25 5.94 15.42
CA CYS A 10 17.31 5.32 14.47
C CYS A 10 16.83 6.30 13.38
N PRO A 11 16.46 7.56 13.70
CA PRO A 11 16.02 8.55 12.71
C PRO A 11 17.09 8.95 11.69
N LEU A 12 18.38 8.68 11.94
CA LEU A 12 19.44 8.93 10.94
C LEU A 12 19.21 8.14 9.65
N CYS A 13 18.60 6.96 9.77
CA CYS A 13 18.22 6.13 8.64
C CYS A 13 16.71 6.15 8.42
N HIS A 14 15.92 5.98 9.49
CA HIS A 14 14.47 5.82 9.42
C HIS A 14 13.69 7.14 9.51
N GLY A 15 14.35 8.29 9.54
CA GLY A 15 13.68 9.58 9.32
C GLY A 15 13.20 9.68 7.87
N TYR A 16 12.10 10.39 7.65
CA TYR A 16 11.59 10.62 6.31
C TYR A 16 12.62 11.37 5.45
N ASP A 17 12.99 10.74 4.34
CA ASP A 17 13.86 11.25 3.30
C ASP A 17 13.31 10.75 1.94
N PRO A 18 12.89 11.66 1.04
CA PRO A 18 12.31 11.29 -0.25
C PRO A 18 13.31 10.55 -1.17
N SER A 19 14.61 10.59 -0.85
CA SER A 19 15.66 9.89 -1.59
C SER A 19 15.78 8.42 -1.21
N ARG A 20 15.09 7.96 -0.16
CA ARG A 20 15.15 6.56 0.31
C ARG A 20 14.37 5.64 -0.62
N PRO A 21 14.83 4.37 -0.77
CA PRO A 21 14.12 3.41 -1.59
C PRO A 21 12.67 3.21 -1.14
N THR A 22 11.79 3.04 -2.11
CA THR A 22 10.39 2.63 -1.94
C THR A 22 10.38 1.34 -1.11
N GLY A 23 9.61 1.33 -0.01
CA GLY A 23 9.49 0.20 0.92
C GLY A 23 10.50 0.18 2.07
N PHE A 24 11.49 1.08 2.08
CA PHE A 24 12.35 1.26 3.25
C PHE A 24 11.54 1.86 4.41
N PRO A 25 11.52 1.25 5.61
CA PRO A 25 10.75 1.77 6.73
C PRO A 25 11.22 3.17 7.10
N GLN A 26 10.32 4.15 7.02
CA GLN A 26 10.58 5.53 7.39
C GLN A 26 9.44 6.06 8.26
N ILE A 27 9.75 6.98 9.16
CA ILE A 27 8.83 7.62 10.09
C ILE A 27 9.17 9.11 10.24
N ASP A 28 8.20 9.91 10.69
CA ASP A 28 8.48 11.20 11.28
C ASP A 28 8.85 11.00 12.77
N PRO A 29 10.09 11.30 13.19
CA PRO A 29 10.55 11.08 14.55
C PRO A 29 9.86 11.98 15.59
N VAL A 30 9.24 13.09 15.18
CA VAL A 30 8.51 14.00 16.06
C VAL A 30 7.09 13.49 16.30
N ALA A 31 6.41 13.00 15.26
CA ALA A 31 5.04 12.50 15.38
C ALA A 31 4.96 11.04 15.87
N HIS A 32 5.90 10.18 15.48
CA HIS A 32 5.83 8.77 15.81
C HIS A 32 6.34 8.50 17.24
N ASN A 33 5.42 8.42 18.21
CA ASN A 33 5.67 8.07 19.61
C ASN A 33 6.79 8.89 20.27
N PRO A 34 6.62 10.22 20.39
CA PRO A 34 7.65 11.13 20.87
C PRO A 34 8.21 10.69 22.24
N LEU A 35 9.51 10.95 22.44
CA LEU A 35 10.27 10.69 23.69
C LEU A 35 10.45 9.21 24.10
N LYS A 36 9.72 8.25 23.50
CA LYS A 36 9.93 6.81 23.77
C LYS A 36 11.06 6.23 22.92
N ALA A 37 11.94 5.43 23.51
CA ALA A 37 13.01 4.77 22.76
C ALA A 37 12.44 3.72 21.79
N CYS A 38 12.93 3.69 20.55
CA CYS A 38 12.36 2.83 19.50
C CYS A 38 12.39 1.33 19.87
N ILE A 39 13.44 0.91 20.58
CA ILE A 39 13.68 -0.49 20.94
C ILE A 39 12.68 -1.05 21.97
N THR A 40 11.89 -0.21 22.63
CA THR A 40 10.84 -0.70 23.54
C THR A 40 9.72 -1.40 22.80
N CYS A 41 9.54 -1.06 21.51
CA CYS A 41 8.52 -1.64 20.64
C CYS A 41 9.13 -2.38 19.43
N HIS A 42 10.29 -1.94 18.93
CA HIS A 42 10.94 -2.50 17.74
C HIS A 42 12.15 -3.37 18.08
N LYS A 43 12.37 -4.43 17.30
CA LYS A 43 13.57 -5.28 17.36
C LYS A 43 14.45 -5.05 16.11
N PRO A 44 15.30 -4.00 16.09
CA PRO A 44 15.99 -3.55 14.88
C PRO A 44 16.96 -4.57 14.26
N HIS A 45 17.44 -5.55 15.04
CA HIS A 45 18.33 -6.62 14.56
C HIS A 45 17.69 -8.01 14.61
N GLN A 46 16.36 -8.08 14.63
CA GLN A 46 15.61 -9.33 14.48
C GLN A 46 14.33 -9.04 13.66
N PRO A 47 14.48 -8.69 12.37
CA PRO A 47 13.33 -8.50 11.49
C PRO A 47 12.81 -9.87 11.05
N GLU A 48 12.29 -10.65 11.99
CA GLU A 48 11.32 -11.69 11.63
C GLU A 48 9.95 -11.03 11.66
N PRO A 49 9.30 -10.85 10.50
CA PRO A 49 7.90 -10.46 10.48
C PRO A 49 7.12 -11.43 11.37
N PRO A 50 6.20 -10.96 12.24
CA PRO A 50 5.41 -11.86 13.09
C PRO A 50 4.60 -12.88 12.26
N HIS A 51 4.36 -12.56 10.99
CA HIS A 51 3.86 -13.48 9.98
C HIS A 51 4.73 -13.39 8.74
N VAL A 52 5.24 -14.53 8.28
CA VAL A 52 5.89 -14.63 6.97
C VAL A 52 4.88 -14.15 5.92
N PRO A 53 5.20 -13.13 5.10
CA PRO A 53 4.28 -12.69 4.07
C PRO A 53 3.97 -13.83 3.11
N GLN A 54 2.69 -14.06 2.84
CA GLN A 54 2.20 -15.13 1.98
C GLN A 54 1.59 -14.55 0.70
N GLU A 55 1.43 -15.40 -0.32
CA GLU A 55 0.75 -15.03 -1.56
C GLU A 55 1.34 -13.77 -2.22
N CYS A 56 0.52 -12.76 -2.48
CA CYS A 56 0.90 -11.54 -3.17
C CYS A 56 1.91 -10.71 -2.35
N SER A 57 1.77 -10.65 -1.03
CA SER A 57 2.60 -9.82 -0.15
C SER A 57 4.00 -10.41 0.07
N ALA A 58 4.20 -11.69 -0.24
CA ALA A 58 5.52 -12.32 -0.27
C ALA A 58 6.48 -11.63 -1.23
N CYS A 59 5.98 -11.20 -2.40
CA CYS A 59 6.78 -10.49 -3.41
C CYS A 59 6.44 -9.00 -3.51
N HIS A 60 5.18 -8.61 -3.27
CA HIS A 60 4.67 -7.23 -3.33
C HIS A 60 4.43 -6.64 -1.95
N GLY A 61 5.36 -6.88 -1.01
CA GLY A 61 5.20 -6.52 0.40
C GLY A 61 5.03 -5.01 0.64
N GLU A 62 5.67 -4.16 -0.15
CA GLU A 62 5.47 -2.71 -0.06
C GLU A 62 4.04 -2.31 -0.44
N ILE A 63 3.56 -2.77 -1.59
CA ILE A 63 2.20 -2.48 -2.08
C ILE A 63 1.17 -2.96 -1.05
N ALA A 64 1.40 -4.15 -0.47
CA ALA A 64 0.54 -4.70 0.57
C ALA A 64 0.51 -3.81 1.83
N ARG A 65 1.66 -3.31 2.29
CA ARG A 65 1.74 -2.40 3.44
C ARG A 65 1.04 -1.08 3.15
N MET A 66 1.24 -0.51 1.97
CA MET A 66 0.60 0.75 1.59
C MET A 66 -0.93 0.60 1.51
N LYS A 67 -1.40 -0.47 0.86
CA LYS A 67 -2.82 -0.80 0.78
C LYS A 67 -3.45 -1.03 2.15
N ALA A 68 -2.70 -1.57 3.11
CA ALA A 68 -3.21 -1.79 4.47
C ALA A 68 -3.62 -0.50 5.20
N PHE A 69 -3.15 0.67 4.76
CA PHE A 69 -3.52 1.97 5.30
C PHE A 69 -4.57 2.72 4.47
N SER A 70 -5.04 2.16 3.35
CA SER A 70 -6.04 2.83 2.50
C SER A 70 -7.46 2.33 2.74
N HIS A 71 -8.44 3.04 2.17
CA HIS A 71 -9.84 2.59 2.15
C HIS A 71 -10.06 1.27 1.39
N HIS A 72 -9.07 0.79 0.62
CA HIS A 72 -9.09 -0.53 0.00
C HIS A 72 -8.41 -1.63 0.84
N ALA A 73 -8.05 -1.36 2.10
CA ALA A 73 -7.33 -2.30 2.97
C ALA A 73 -7.96 -3.70 3.02
N LEU A 74 -9.29 -3.77 3.02
CA LEU A 74 -10.04 -5.03 3.15
C LEU A 74 -10.28 -5.78 1.83
N LEU A 75 -9.95 -5.20 0.67
CA LEU A 75 -10.14 -5.88 -0.62
C LEU A 75 -9.00 -6.86 -0.91
N ASP A 76 -9.27 -8.07 -1.37
CA ASP A 76 -8.20 -8.93 -1.85
C ASP A 76 -7.54 -8.35 -3.11
N CYS A 77 -6.23 -8.60 -3.29
CA CYS A 77 -5.50 -8.17 -4.49
C CYS A 77 -6.20 -8.67 -5.77
N THR A 78 -6.73 -9.89 -5.72
CA THR A 78 -7.43 -10.57 -6.81
C THR A 78 -8.82 -10.02 -7.11
N ARG A 79 -9.37 -9.16 -6.25
CA ARG A 79 -10.63 -8.46 -6.54
C ARG A 79 -10.46 -7.55 -7.76
N CYS A 80 -9.31 -6.90 -7.88
CA CYS A 80 -8.98 -5.97 -8.96
C CYS A 80 -8.02 -6.58 -9.99
N HIS A 81 -7.07 -7.39 -9.54
CA HIS A 81 -6.06 -7.98 -10.41
C HIS A 81 -6.43 -9.40 -10.82
N ALA A 82 -6.61 -9.63 -12.12
CA ALA A 82 -6.68 -10.97 -12.66
C ALA A 82 -5.25 -11.54 -12.75
N THR A 83 -4.91 -12.43 -11.82
CA THR A 83 -3.55 -12.94 -11.65
C THR A 83 -3.51 -14.44 -11.99
N PRO A 84 -2.92 -14.84 -13.14
CA PRO A 84 -2.74 -16.25 -13.46
C PRO A 84 -1.88 -16.95 -12.40
N VAL A 85 -2.17 -18.21 -12.08
CA VAL A 85 -1.37 -18.99 -11.12
C VAL A 85 0.12 -19.03 -11.52
N ARG A 86 0.41 -19.07 -12.83
CA ARG A 86 1.77 -19.02 -13.38
C ARG A 86 2.54 -17.75 -13.00
N HIS A 87 1.88 -16.64 -12.70
CA HIS A 87 2.54 -15.44 -12.20
C HIS A 87 3.33 -15.72 -10.91
N LYS A 88 2.82 -16.58 -10.02
CA LYS A 88 3.49 -16.94 -8.76
C LYS A 88 4.80 -17.71 -8.97
N VAL A 89 4.97 -18.35 -10.12
CA VAL A 89 6.15 -19.18 -10.45
C VAL A 89 7.11 -18.40 -11.36
N THR A 90 6.59 -17.69 -12.36
CA THR A 90 7.38 -16.97 -13.36
C THR A 90 6.89 -15.51 -13.53
N PRO A 91 7.04 -14.66 -12.50
CA PRO A 91 6.40 -13.33 -12.44
C PRO A 91 6.96 -12.33 -13.48
N ARG A 92 8.18 -12.57 -13.98
CA ARG A 92 8.82 -11.71 -14.99
C ARG A 92 8.25 -11.90 -16.39
N VAL A 93 7.71 -13.09 -16.68
CA VAL A 93 7.18 -13.47 -17.99
C VAL A 93 5.66 -13.35 -18.01
N VAL A 94 5.00 -13.85 -16.96
CA VAL A 94 3.54 -13.79 -16.83
C VAL A 94 3.21 -12.66 -15.88
N ARG A 95 2.62 -11.58 -16.40
CA ARG A 95 2.18 -10.44 -15.59
C ARG A 95 0.69 -10.58 -15.24
N PRO A 96 0.26 -10.09 -14.06
CA PRO A 96 -1.15 -9.99 -13.75
C PRO A 96 -1.78 -8.84 -14.55
N ASP A 97 -3.07 -8.97 -14.79
CA ASP A 97 -3.86 -7.90 -15.39
C ASP A 97 -4.37 -6.93 -14.32
N LYS A 98 -4.72 -5.73 -14.77
CA LYS A 98 -5.37 -4.69 -13.95
C LYS A 98 -6.62 -4.18 -14.67
N PRO A 99 -7.55 -3.51 -13.97
CA PRO A 99 -8.75 -2.98 -14.59
C PRO A 99 -8.43 -2.05 -15.78
N ARG A 100 -9.08 -2.30 -16.91
CA ARG A 100 -8.88 -1.57 -18.18
C ARG A 100 -10.08 -0.71 -18.57
N THR A 101 -11.10 -0.67 -17.74
CA THR A 101 -12.37 0.00 -18.00
C THR A 101 -12.75 0.86 -16.79
N ARG A 102 -13.49 1.94 -17.01
CA ARG A 102 -13.92 2.86 -15.93
C ARG A 102 -15.03 2.23 -15.10
N GLU A 103 -15.84 1.40 -15.74
CA GLU A 103 -16.97 0.65 -15.21
C GLU A 103 -16.55 -0.26 -14.06
N PHE A 104 -15.32 -0.81 -14.09
CA PHE A 104 -14.82 -1.63 -12.99
C PHE A 104 -14.78 -0.85 -11.67
N CYS A 105 -14.17 0.35 -11.67
CA CYS A 105 -14.14 1.21 -10.51
C CYS A 105 -15.54 1.78 -10.21
N GLY A 106 -16.29 2.11 -11.26
CA GLY A 106 -17.68 2.56 -11.19
C GLY A 106 -18.60 1.57 -10.47
N GLY A 107 -18.33 0.26 -10.54
CA GLY A 107 -19.09 -0.76 -9.81
C GLY A 107 -19.15 -0.52 -8.29
N CYS A 108 -18.17 0.19 -7.73
CA CYS A 108 -18.18 0.63 -6.33
C CYS A 108 -18.29 2.15 -6.17
N HIS A 109 -17.81 2.94 -7.13
CA HIS A 109 -17.67 4.40 -7.00
C HIS A 109 -18.67 5.22 -7.81
N ALA A 110 -19.48 4.62 -8.68
CA ALA A 110 -20.52 5.37 -9.39
C ALA A 110 -21.55 5.93 -8.40
N SER A 111 -22.16 7.06 -8.76
CA SER A 111 -23.21 7.71 -7.97
C SER A 111 -24.38 6.79 -7.61
N ASP A 112 -24.71 5.85 -8.50
CA ASP A 112 -25.79 4.88 -8.36
C ASP A 112 -25.32 3.49 -7.90
N ALA A 113 -24.01 3.30 -7.66
CA ALA A 113 -23.48 2.01 -7.26
C ALA A 113 -23.97 1.60 -5.86
N ARG A 114 -24.25 0.31 -5.71
CA ARG A 114 -24.72 -0.28 -4.45
C ARG A 114 -23.55 -0.43 -3.48
N GLY A 115 -23.74 -0.05 -2.22
CA GLY A 115 -22.75 -0.26 -1.17
C GLY A 115 -22.83 0.79 -0.06
N PRO A 116 -21.88 0.76 0.89
CA PRO A 116 -21.77 1.75 1.95
C PRO A 116 -21.69 3.18 1.40
N LYS A 117 -22.31 4.14 2.09
CA LYS A 117 -22.37 5.54 1.66
C LYS A 117 -21.03 6.26 1.81
N GLU A 118 -20.15 5.69 2.63
CA GLU A 118 -18.81 6.18 2.96
C GLU A 118 -17.84 5.99 1.79
N ILE A 119 -18.15 5.12 0.84
CA ILE A 119 -17.37 4.98 -0.39
C ILE A 119 -17.53 6.25 -1.23
N PRO A 120 -16.44 6.94 -1.60
CA PRO A 120 -16.52 8.13 -2.44
C PRO A 120 -17.27 7.87 -3.74
N ARG A 121 -18.30 8.67 -3.98
CA ARG A 121 -19.17 8.57 -5.17
C ARG A 121 -18.77 9.61 -6.20
N VAL A 122 -18.73 9.20 -7.46
CA VAL A 122 -18.40 10.04 -8.60
C VAL A 122 -19.42 9.84 -9.73
N ASP A 123 -19.70 10.91 -10.44
CA ASP A 123 -20.44 10.84 -11.69
C ASP A 123 -19.51 10.32 -12.79
N MET A 124 -19.85 9.16 -13.34
CA MET A 124 -19.05 8.49 -14.36
C MET A 124 -19.11 9.18 -15.72
N GLU A 125 -20.09 10.04 -15.98
CA GLU A 125 -20.16 10.82 -17.22
C GLU A 125 -19.21 12.00 -17.21
N THR A 126 -19.07 12.67 -16.06
CA THR A 126 -18.31 13.93 -15.95
C THR A 126 -16.91 13.76 -15.34
N HIS A 127 -16.71 12.80 -14.43
CA HIS A 127 -15.46 12.69 -13.68
C HIS A 127 -14.32 12.02 -14.49
N GLY A 128 -13.21 12.73 -14.72
CA GLY A 128 -12.00 12.16 -15.34
C GLY A 128 -12.07 11.93 -16.86
N GLY A 129 -13.21 12.22 -17.49
CA GLY A 129 -13.41 12.16 -18.93
C GLY A 129 -12.97 10.83 -19.57
N ARG A 130 -11.99 10.89 -20.47
CA ARG A 130 -11.48 9.72 -21.22
C ARG A 130 -10.41 8.89 -20.49
N TYR A 131 -9.96 9.33 -19.32
CA TYR A 131 -8.89 8.66 -18.59
C TYR A 131 -9.44 7.54 -17.70
N LEU A 132 -8.67 6.45 -17.56
CA LEU A 132 -8.92 5.44 -16.55
C LEU A 132 -8.60 5.99 -15.16
N CYS A 133 -9.38 5.58 -14.17
CA CYS A 133 -9.28 6.07 -12.80
C CYS A 133 -7.84 5.97 -12.26
N TRP A 134 -7.14 4.86 -12.54
CA TRP A 134 -5.79 4.63 -12.05
C TRP A 134 -4.71 5.52 -12.68
N GLN A 135 -5.03 6.26 -13.74
CA GLN A 135 -4.12 7.24 -14.34
C GLN A 135 -4.02 8.52 -13.50
N CYS A 136 -4.99 8.77 -12.63
CA CYS A 136 -5.02 9.92 -11.72
C CYS A 136 -5.04 9.52 -10.24
N HIS A 137 -5.61 8.35 -9.91
CA HIS A 137 -5.72 7.85 -8.54
C HIS A 137 -4.89 6.59 -8.36
N TYR A 138 -3.95 6.54 -7.41
CA TYR A 138 -3.22 5.30 -7.16
C TYR A 138 -4.05 4.35 -6.29
N PRO A 139 -4.61 3.22 -6.79
CA PRO A 139 -5.66 2.49 -6.05
C PRO A 139 -5.18 1.76 -4.79
N HIS A 140 -3.87 1.60 -4.62
CA HIS A 140 -3.28 1.05 -3.39
C HIS A 140 -3.08 2.13 -2.31
N TYR A 141 -3.21 3.42 -2.66
CA TYR A 141 -3.19 4.56 -1.74
C TYR A 141 -3.97 5.75 -2.33
N PRO A 142 -5.30 5.60 -2.53
CA PRO A 142 -6.12 6.60 -3.20
C PRO A 142 -6.18 7.93 -2.45
N GLU A 143 -5.82 7.96 -1.17
CA GLU A 143 -5.76 9.15 -0.30
C GLU A 143 -4.47 9.96 -0.48
N GLY A 144 -3.42 9.34 -1.01
CA GLY A 144 -2.17 10.01 -1.37
C GLY A 144 -2.33 10.78 -2.66
N LYS A 145 -2.69 12.06 -2.54
CA LYS A 145 -2.59 13.02 -3.65
C LYS A 145 -1.13 13.33 -3.97
#